data_AF-A0A5K0Z3W2-F1
#
_entry.id   AF-A0A5K0Z3W2-F1
#
_cell.length_a   1.000
_cell.length_b   1.000
_cell.length_c   1.000
_cell.angle_alpha   90.00
_cell.angle_beta   90.00
_cell.angle_gamma   90.00
#
_symmetry.space_group_name_H-M   'P 1'
#
loop_
_entity.id
_entity.type
_entity.pdbx_description
1 polymer ?
#
loop_
_entity_poly.entity_id
_entity_poly.type
_entity_poly.pdbx_seq_one_letter_code
_entity_poly.pdbx_strand_id
1 'polypeptide(L)' 'IFEYNGSSLVAMVGKNCFAIASDRRLGVQLQTIATDFQRISKIHDKLYIGLAGLATDAQTL' A
#
# COMPACT_ATOMS: atom_id res chain seq x y z
N ILE A 1 0.12 -3.54 16.23
CA ILE A 1 -0.76 -2.41 15.82
C ILE A 1 -0.88 -2.36 14.29
N PHE A 2 0.24 -2.38 13.55
CA PHE A 2 0.24 -2.24 12.08
C PHE A 2 -0.43 -3.38 11.31
N GLU A 3 -0.65 -4.53 11.94
CA GLU A 3 -1.35 -5.68 11.33
C GLU A 3 -2.87 -5.53 11.34
N TYR A 4 -3.44 -4.53 12.04
CA TYR A 4 -4.88 -4.39 12.24
C TYR A 4 -5.67 -4.34 10.93
N ASN A 5 -5.15 -3.63 9.93
CA ASN A 5 -5.77 -3.53 8.62
C ASN A 5 -5.20 -4.51 7.58
N GLY A 6 -4.15 -5.25 7.94
CA GLY A 6 -3.26 -5.91 6.99
C GLY A 6 -2.57 -4.90 6.06
N SER A 7 -1.42 -5.27 5.53
CA SER A 7 -0.80 -4.59 4.39
C SER A 7 0.38 -5.41 3.90
N SER A 8 0.60 -5.40 2.59
CA SER A 8 1.78 -5.94 1.93
C SER A 8 2.18 -4.98 0.83
N LEU A 9 3.44 -4.61 0.82
CA LEU A 9 4.02 -3.67 -0.14
C LEU A 9 5.39 -4.21 -0.53
N VAL A 10 5.64 -4.27 -1.83
CA VAL A 10 6.91 -4.71 -2.40
C VAL A 10 7.33 -3.72 -3.49
N ALA A 11 8.58 -3.31 -3.43
CA ALA A 11 9.22 -2.55 -4.49
C ALA A 11 10.40 -3.35 -5.05
N MET A 12 10.56 -3.34 -6.37
CA MET A 12 11.63 -4.03 -7.08
C MET A 12 12.30 -3.06 -8.05
N VAL A 13 13.63 -3.16 -8.15
CA VAL A 13 14.43 -2.36 -9.07
C VAL A 13 14.94 -3.25 -10.19
N GLY A 14 14.76 -2.80 -11.43
CA GLY A 14 15.30 -3.42 -12.63
C GLY A 14 16.30 -2.50 -13.34
N LYS A 15 16.81 -2.93 -14.50
CA LYS A 15 17.69 -2.10 -15.31
C LYS A 15 16.90 -0.93 -15.91
N ASN A 16 17.19 0.29 -15.46
CA ASN A 16 16.53 1.54 -15.87
C ASN A 16 15.01 1.58 -15.59
N CYS A 17 14.49 0.75 -14.69
CA CYS A 17 13.08 0.74 -14.32
C CYS A 17 12.88 0.30 -12.87
N PHE A 18 11.68 0.54 -12.34
CA PHE A 18 11.25 0.00 -11.05
C PHE A 18 9.78 -0.44 -11.14
N ALA A 19 9.39 -1.33 -10.24
CA ALA A 19 8.01 -1.74 -10.05
C ALA A 19 7.66 -1.64 -8.57
N ILE A 20 6.44 -1.23 -8.27
CA ILE A 20 5.88 -1.20 -6.93
C ILE A 20 4.51 -1.88 -6.97
N ALA A 21 4.27 -2.79 -6.02
CA ALA A 21 3.03 -3.55 -5.91
C ALA A 21 2.57 -3.59 -4.46
N SER A 22 1.27 -3.52 -4.25
CA SER A 22 0.63 -3.70 -2.96
C SER A 22 -0.59 -4.60 -3.09
N ASP A 23 -0.98 -5.24 -1.98
CA ASP A 23 -2.34 -5.73 -1.89
C ASP A 23 -3.33 -4.56 -1.88
N ARG A 24 -4.56 -4.87 -2.28
CA ARG A 24 -5.69 -3.93 -2.25
C ARG A 24 -6.71 -4.27 -1.16
N ARG A 25 -6.38 -5.23 -0.29
CA ARG A 25 -7.28 -5.68 0.77
C ARG A 25 -7.24 -4.69 1.92
N LEU A 26 -8.41 -4.25 2.36
CA LEU A 26 -8.60 -3.57 3.63
C LEU A 26 -9.25 -4.55 4.61
N GLY A 27 -8.48 -4.99 5.59
CA GLY A 27 -8.99 -5.82 6.69
C GLY A 27 -9.37 -4.99 7.91
N VAL A 28 -10.15 -5.58 8.79
CA VAL A 28 -10.22 -5.25 10.21
C VAL A 28 -10.07 -6.58 10.93
N GLN A 29 -8.87 -6.83 11.47
CA GLN A 29 -8.48 -8.15 11.98
C GLN A 29 -8.69 -9.25 10.93
N LEU A 30 -9.59 -10.20 11.19
CA LEU A 30 -9.89 -11.32 10.28
C LEU A 30 -10.98 -11.00 9.25
N GLN A 31 -11.71 -9.89 9.40
CA GLN A 31 -12.78 -9.51 8.47
C GLN A 31 -12.22 -8.69 7.31
N THR A 32 -12.58 -9.04 6.08
CA THR A 32 -12.27 -8.22 4.90
C THR A 32 -13.37 -7.20 4.67
N ILE A 33 -13.02 -5.92 4.64
CA ILE A 33 -13.95 -4.80 4.43
C ILE A 33 -14.02 -4.42 2.95
N ALA A 34 -12.87 -4.36 2.29
CA ALA A 34 -12.77 -3.98 0.89
C ALA A 34 -11.58 -4.67 0.21
N THR A 35 -11.61 -4.72 -1.13
CA THR A 35 -10.56 -5.34 -1.96
C THR A 35 -10.00 -4.38 -3.02
N ASP A 36 -10.31 -3.10 -2.91
CA ASP A 36 -9.95 -2.02 -3.83
C ASP A 36 -9.20 -0.86 -3.14
N PHE A 37 -8.73 -1.05 -1.91
CA PHE A 37 -8.03 -0.03 -1.14
C PHE A 37 -6.69 0.35 -1.79
N GLN A 38 -6.49 1.64 -2.04
CA GLN A 38 -5.27 2.16 -2.66
C GLN A 38 -4.24 2.52 -1.60
N ARG A 39 -3.09 1.84 -1.61
CA ARG A 39 -1.95 2.09 -0.71
C ARG A 39 -0.77 2.77 -1.39
N ILE A 40 -0.81 2.86 -2.72
CA ILE A 40 0.24 3.44 -3.55
C ILE A 40 -0.30 4.73 -4.17
N SER A 41 0.37 5.84 -3.86
CA SER A 41 0.06 7.17 -4.36
C SER A 41 1.15 7.62 -5.33
N LYS A 42 0.73 8.16 -6.48
CA LYS A 42 1.64 8.75 -7.47
C LYS A 42 1.88 10.21 -7.08
N ILE A 43 3.13 10.55 -6.74
CA ILE A 43 3.51 11.93 -6.41
C ILE A 43 3.96 12.66 -7.69
N HIS A 44 4.72 11.97 -8.54
CA HIS A 44 5.18 12.48 -9.83
C HIS A 44 5.40 11.34 -10.82
N ASP A 45 5.70 11.64 -12.10
CA ASP A 45 5.85 10.63 -13.16
C ASP A 45 6.91 9.56 -12.87
N LYS A 46 7.91 9.88 -12.05
CA LYS A 46 9.00 8.97 -11.66
C LYS A 46 9.07 8.75 -10.14
N LEU A 47 8.04 9.14 -9.38
CA LEU A 47 8.03 9.03 -7.93
C LEU A 47 6.68 8.52 -7.43
N TYR A 48 6.72 7.36 -6.79
CA TYR A 48 5.56 6.70 -6.17
C TYR A 48 5.88 6.46 -4.70
N ILE A 49 4.89 6.63 -3.83
CA ILE A 49 4.97 6.35 -2.40
C ILE A 49 3.95 5.26 -2.08
N GLY A 50 4.40 4.21 -1.39
CA GLY A 50 3.54 3.16 -0.84
C GLY A 50 3.59 3.20 0.68
N LEU A 51 2.43 3.29 1.33
CA LEU A 51 2.32 3.31 2.79
C LEU A 51 1.73 1.99 3.31
N ALA A 52 2.49 1.33 4.18
CA ALA A 52 2.07 0.13 4.91
C ALA A 52 1.73 0.47 6.36
N GLY A 53 0.87 -0.34 6.99
CA GLY A 53 0.46 -0.15 8.38
C GLY A 53 -1.01 0.22 8.52
N LEU A 54 -1.29 1.13 9.46
CA LEU A 54 -2.67 1.50 9.80
C LEU A 54 -3.31 2.29 8.65
N ALA A 55 -4.54 1.91 8.27
CA ALA A 55 -5.20 2.51 7.12
C ALA A 55 -5.44 4.02 7.29
N THR A 56 -5.68 4.48 8.52
CA THR A 56 -5.86 5.91 8.81
C THR A 56 -4.59 6.71 8.56
N ASP A 57 -3.43 6.15 8.90
CA ASP A 57 -2.14 6.82 8.70
C ASP A 57 -1.82 6.90 7.20
N ALA A 58 -2.09 5.81 6.47
CA ALA A 58 -1.91 5.74 5.02
C ALA A 58 -2.84 6.68 4.22
N GLN A 59 -3.99 7.07 4.77
CA GLN A 59 -4.89 8.06 4.17
C GLN A 59 -4.54 9.50 4.53
N THR A 60 -3.90 9.71 5.68
CA THR A 60 -3.60 11.06 6.18
C THR A 60 -2.29 11.61 5.64
N LEU A 61 -1.31 10.73 5.40
CA LEU A 61 0.04 11.05 4.89
C LEU A 61 0.11 10.99 3.36
#